data_AF-A0A7Y8L8U3-F1
#
_entry.id   AF-A0A7Y8L8U3-F1
#
_cell.length_a   1.000
_cell.length_b   1.000
_cell.length_c   1.000
_cell.angle_alpha   90.00
_cell.angle_beta   90.00
_cell.angle_gamma   90.00
#
_symmetry.space_group_name_H-M   'P 1'
#
loop_
_entity.id
_entity.type
_entity.pdbx_description
1 polymer ?
#
loop_
_entity_poly.entity_id
_entity_poly.type
_entity_poly.pdbx_seq_one_letter_code
_entity_poly.pdbx_strand_id
1 'polypeptide(L)'
;MKKDSSPGFTFIEMIVVVVILSTVAAISIHFLVNSLRTYSMTVNQKALLDEGKLALERMVREARDARTILFPPPGSSGNRMTLVRTHATAHDSGNENISFQLTGSTLVKVKTQPPVASAMAANVSVFNVTREAANDEIKIELALSLSTGENVALQTKVYPKNLGDSPGYKNFGANWLEEQSL
;
A
#
# COMPACT_ATOMS: atom_id res chain seq x y z
N MET A 1 16.59 73.64 30.29
CA MET A 1 16.80 72.18 30.10
C MET A 1 15.52 71.46 30.51
N LYS A 2 14.77 70.91 29.55
CA LYS A 2 13.62 70.05 29.85
C LYS A 2 14.15 68.72 30.38
N LYS A 3 13.70 68.31 31.56
CA LYS A 3 14.06 67.04 32.19
C LYS A 3 13.06 66.00 31.70
N ASP A 4 13.47 65.16 30.77
CA ASP A 4 12.67 64.02 30.33
C ASP A 4 12.62 63.01 31.47
N SER A 5 11.45 62.82 32.05
CA SER A 5 11.21 61.82 33.09
C SER A 5 10.87 60.50 32.41
N SER A 6 11.80 59.55 32.43
CA SER A 6 11.55 58.19 31.96
C SER A 6 10.58 57.51 32.94
N PRO A 7 9.34 57.16 32.55
CA PRO A 7 8.46 56.41 33.43
C PRO A 7 9.05 55.01 33.67
N GLY A 8 9.23 54.64 34.95
CA GLY A 8 9.69 53.32 35.35
C GLY A 8 8.55 52.29 35.30
N PHE A 9 8.90 51.02 35.05
CA PHE A 9 7.96 49.89 35.04
C PHE A 9 7.42 49.58 36.44
N THR A 10 6.13 49.24 36.53
CA THR A 10 5.51 48.84 37.81
C THR A 10 5.61 47.33 38.04
N PHE A 11 5.63 46.89 39.30
CA PHE A 11 5.72 45.46 39.63
C PHE A 11 4.51 44.67 39.12
N ILE A 12 3.32 45.27 39.16
CA ILE A 12 2.10 44.67 38.64
C ILE A 12 2.18 44.45 37.11
N GLU A 13 2.79 45.38 36.38
CA GLU A 13 3.00 45.26 34.93
C GLU A 13 3.89 44.07 34.59
N MET A 14 4.95 43.83 35.38
CA MET A 14 5.79 42.64 35.21
C MET A 14 5.04 41.34 35.46
N ILE A 15 4.17 41.28 36.48
CA ILE A 15 3.36 40.08 36.74
C ILE A 15 2.43 39.79 35.56
N VAL A 16 1.72 40.82 35.06
CA VAL A 16 0.79 40.68 33.93
C VAL A 16 1.53 40.20 32.68
N VAL A 17 2.72 40.75 32.39
CA VAL A 17 3.55 40.31 31.26
C VAL A 17 3.96 38.84 31.38
N VAL A 18 4.40 38.39 32.55
CA VAL A 18 4.78 36.98 32.77
C VAL A 18 3.60 36.04 32.60
N VAL A 19 2.41 36.40 33.13
CA VAL A 19 1.20 35.58 32.98
C VAL A 19 0.79 35.46 31.51
N ILE A 20 0.77 36.58 30.78
CA ILE A 20 0.43 36.57 29.35
C ILE A 20 1.45 35.75 28.56
N LEU A 21 2.76 35.96 28.78
CA LEU A 21 3.82 35.20 28.12
C LEU A 21 3.71 33.70 28.39
N SER A 22 3.45 33.31 29.65
CA SER A 22 3.31 31.89 30.01
C SER A 22 2.13 31.23 29.31
N THR A 23 1.01 31.94 29.18
CA THR A 23 -0.20 31.45 28.51
C THR A 23 0.05 31.29 27.01
N VAL A 24 0.64 32.30 26.36
CA VAL A 24 0.98 32.25 24.93
C VAL A 24 2.01 31.16 24.64
N ALA A 25 3.03 31.01 25.49
CA ALA A 25 4.04 29.98 25.35
C ALA A 25 3.41 28.57 25.46
N ALA A 26 2.54 28.34 26.44
CA ALA A 26 1.86 27.06 26.61
C ALA A 26 1.01 26.68 25.38
N ILE A 27 0.22 27.63 24.86
CA ILE A 27 -0.59 27.42 23.65
C ILE A 27 0.32 27.11 22.45
N SER A 28 1.40 27.87 22.28
CA SER A 28 2.34 27.71 21.16
C SER A 28 3.03 26.34 21.18
N ILE A 29 3.47 25.89 22.36
CA ILE A 29 4.10 24.57 22.53
C ILE A 29 3.11 23.45 22.20
N HIS A 30 1.87 23.54 22.70
CA HIS A 30 0.84 22.54 22.40
C HIS A 30 0.57 22.44 20.89
N PHE A 31 0.48 23.59 20.21
CA PHE A 31 0.29 23.63 18.76
C PHE A 31 1.44 22.99 18.00
N LEU A 32 2.68 23.27 18.42
CA LEU A 32 3.88 22.74 17.81
C LEU A 32 3.98 21.21 17.98
N VAL A 33 3.72 20.69 19.19
CA VAL A 33 3.73 19.24 19.46
C VAL A 33 2.69 18.50 18.62
N ASN A 34 1.47 19.04 18.55
CA ASN A 34 0.41 18.44 17.73
C ASN A 34 0.74 18.48 16.24
N SER A 35 1.35 19.56 15.76
CA SER A 35 1.77 19.68 14.37
C SER A 35 2.84 18.64 14.02
N LEU A 36 3.83 18.44 14.89
CA LEU A 36 4.87 17.43 14.72
C LEU A 36 4.31 16.00 14.74
N ARG A 37 3.34 15.73 15.62
CA ARG A 37 2.68 14.42 15.70
C ARG A 37 1.90 14.12 14.42
N THR A 38 1.08 15.07 13.95
CA THR A 38 0.31 14.93 12.70
C THR A 38 1.22 14.77 11.49
N TYR A 39 2.32 15.53 11.44
CA TYR A 39 3.32 15.39 10.38
C TYR A 39 3.91 13.99 10.35
N SER A 40 4.35 13.48 11.51
CA SER A 40 4.93 12.13 11.62
C SER A 40 3.93 11.05 11.19
N MET A 41 2.69 11.16 11.65
CA MET A 41 1.60 10.25 11.26
C MET A 41 1.35 10.26 9.75
N THR A 42 1.36 11.45 9.14
CA THR A 42 1.14 11.61 7.69
C THR A 42 2.29 11.01 6.89
N VAL A 43 3.54 11.23 7.32
CA VAL A 43 4.73 10.66 6.67
C VAL A 43 4.71 9.14 6.75
N ASN A 44 4.40 8.57 7.92
CA ASN A 44 4.28 7.13 8.11
C ASN A 44 3.18 6.52 7.24
N GLN A 45 1.98 7.11 7.24
CA GLN A 45 0.88 6.63 6.43
C GLN A 45 1.18 6.71 4.94
N LYS A 46 1.87 7.76 4.49
CA LYS A 46 2.36 7.87 3.11
C LYS A 46 3.35 6.77 2.76
N ALA A 47 4.30 6.48 3.64
CA ALA A 47 5.27 5.41 3.41
C ALA A 47 4.58 4.04 3.27
N LEU A 48 3.62 3.72 4.15
CA LEU A 48 2.80 2.50 4.06
C LEU A 48 2.01 2.43 2.75
N LEU A 49 1.43 3.56 2.33
CA LEU A 49 0.66 3.64 1.09
C LEU A 49 1.55 3.38 -0.13
N ASP A 50 2.72 4.03 -0.19
CA ASP A 50 3.65 3.88 -1.31
C ASP A 50 4.20 2.44 -1.39
N GLU A 51 4.54 1.84 -0.25
CA GLU A 51 5.00 0.45 -0.16
C GLU A 51 3.90 -0.55 -0.55
N GLY A 52 2.71 -0.41 0.03
CA GLY A 52 1.55 -1.25 -0.29
C GLY A 52 1.15 -1.14 -1.77
N LYS A 53 1.17 0.07 -2.33
CA LYS A 53 0.89 0.31 -3.75
C LYS A 53 1.93 -0.35 -4.64
N LEU A 54 3.22 -0.21 -4.34
CA LEU A 54 4.29 -0.85 -5.10
C LEU A 54 4.17 -2.39 -5.07
N ALA A 55 3.88 -2.96 -3.90
CA ALA A 55 3.68 -4.40 -3.76
C ALA A 55 2.46 -4.88 -4.57
N LEU A 56 1.35 -4.15 -4.49
CA LEU A 56 0.14 -4.45 -5.24
C LEU A 56 0.35 -4.32 -6.75
N GLU A 57 1.00 -3.27 -7.24
CA GLU A 57 1.32 -3.12 -8.67
C GLU A 57 2.18 -4.27 -9.21
N ARG A 58 3.16 -4.71 -8.42
CA ARG A 58 3.97 -5.89 -8.75
C ARG A 58 3.10 -7.15 -8.81
N MET A 59 2.26 -7.40 -7.81
CA MET A 59 1.35 -8.56 -7.83
C MET A 59 0.37 -8.52 -9.01
N VAL A 60 -0.21 -7.35 -9.30
CA VAL A 60 -1.13 -7.14 -10.43
C VAL A 60 -0.44 -7.43 -11.74
N ARG A 61 0.80 -6.96 -11.93
CA ARG A 61 1.57 -7.22 -13.15
C ARG A 61 1.79 -8.73 -13.35
N GLU A 62 2.14 -9.43 -12.29
CA GLU A 62 2.42 -10.87 -12.29
C GLU A 62 1.15 -11.69 -12.51
N ALA A 63 0.07 -11.34 -11.82
CA ALA A 63 -1.27 -11.89 -12.04
C ALA A 63 -1.76 -11.63 -13.47
N ARG A 64 -1.47 -10.45 -14.04
CA ARG A 64 -1.85 -10.11 -15.40
C ARG A 64 -1.09 -10.91 -16.45
N ASP A 65 0.19 -11.20 -16.21
CA ASP A 65 1.02 -12.03 -17.10
C ASP A 65 0.91 -13.54 -16.83
N ALA A 66 0.13 -13.95 -15.82
CA ALA A 66 -0.02 -15.35 -15.47
C ALA A 66 -0.64 -16.16 -16.61
N ARG A 67 0.01 -17.27 -16.95
CA ARG A 67 -0.50 -18.32 -17.85
C ARG A 67 -1.57 -19.15 -17.16
N THR A 68 -1.39 -19.39 -15.86
CA THR A 68 -2.28 -20.21 -15.05
C THR A 68 -2.19 -19.75 -13.61
N ILE A 69 -3.33 -19.73 -12.91
CA ILE A 69 -3.40 -19.51 -11.46
C ILE A 69 -3.61 -20.87 -10.80
N LEU A 70 -2.65 -21.28 -9.96
CA LEU A 70 -2.70 -22.53 -9.22
C LEU A 70 -3.44 -22.36 -7.89
N PHE A 71 -3.32 -21.19 -7.27
CA PHE A 71 -3.96 -20.88 -5.99
C PHE A 71 -4.28 -19.38 -5.88
N PRO A 72 -5.44 -18.97 -5.35
CA PRO A 72 -6.57 -19.83 -4.96
C PRO A 72 -7.25 -20.48 -6.18
N PRO A 73 -7.86 -21.68 -6.02
CA PRO A 73 -8.68 -22.28 -7.06
C PRO A 73 -9.92 -21.41 -7.38
N PRO A 74 -10.55 -21.57 -8.55
CA PRO A 74 -11.74 -20.80 -8.91
C PRO A 74 -12.84 -20.89 -7.85
N GLY A 75 -13.42 -19.76 -7.46
CA GLY A 75 -14.47 -19.67 -6.44
C GLY A 75 -13.97 -19.69 -5.00
N SER A 76 -12.65 -19.65 -4.77
CA SER A 76 -12.05 -19.72 -3.43
C SER A 76 -11.25 -18.46 -3.08
N SER A 77 -11.03 -18.29 -1.79
CA SER A 77 -10.14 -17.28 -1.23
C SER A 77 -8.99 -17.90 -0.44
N GLY A 78 -7.93 -17.13 -0.21
CA GLY A 78 -6.79 -17.56 0.59
C GLY A 78 -5.79 -16.44 0.83
N ASN A 79 -4.86 -16.68 1.74
CA ASN A 79 -3.77 -15.76 2.11
C ASN A 79 -2.46 -16.01 1.32
N ARG A 80 -2.59 -16.70 0.19
CA ARG A 80 -1.50 -16.98 -0.74
C ARG A 80 -2.04 -16.84 -2.15
N MET A 81 -1.18 -16.44 -3.06
CA MET A 81 -1.45 -16.53 -4.50
C MET A 81 -0.30 -17.31 -5.14
N THR A 82 -0.59 -18.28 -5.99
CA THR A 82 0.43 -19.02 -6.74
C THR A 82 0.04 -19.04 -8.20
N LEU A 83 0.96 -18.60 -9.05
CA LEU A 83 0.74 -18.46 -10.49
C LEU A 83 1.93 -19.01 -11.27
N VAL A 84 1.66 -19.42 -12.50
CA VAL A 84 2.66 -19.82 -13.48
C VAL A 84 2.81 -18.67 -14.47
N ARG A 85 4.02 -18.15 -14.64
CA ARG A 85 4.24 -17.02 -15.55
C ARG A 85 4.30 -17.45 -17.02
N THR A 86 3.75 -16.64 -17.92
CA THR A 86 3.87 -16.85 -19.36
C THR A 86 5.26 -16.48 -19.90
N HIS A 87 5.77 -15.29 -19.59
CA HIS A 87 6.99 -14.76 -20.20
C HIS A 87 8.20 -14.80 -19.27
N ALA A 88 9.39 -15.09 -19.81
CA ALA A 88 10.64 -14.91 -19.08
C ALA A 88 10.96 -13.42 -18.88
N THR A 89 11.60 -13.07 -17.77
CA THR A 89 12.18 -11.75 -17.54
C THR A 89 13.69 -11.88 -17.32
N ALA A 90 14.41 -10.77 -17.22
CA ALA A 90 15.85 -10.78 -16.92
C ALA A 90 16.21 -11.53 -15.61
N HIS A 91 15.24 -11.75 -14.71
CA HIS A 91 15.45 -12.35 -13.39
C HIS A 91 14.66 -13.64 -13.14
N ASP A 92 13.81 -14.07 -14.07
CA ASP A 92 12.87 -15.17 -13.88
C ASP A 92 12.68 -15.94 -15.19
N SER A 93 12.51 -17.25 -15.10
CA SER A 93 12.27 -18.07 -16.28
C SER A 93 10.79 -18.10 -16.67
N GLY A 94 10.50 -18.32 -17.96
CA GLY A 94 9.14 -18.62 -18.40
C GLY A 94 8.67 -19.95 -17.81
N ASN A 95 7.36 -20.09 -17.57
CA ASN A 95 6.73 -21.23 -16.89
C ASN A 95 7.20 -21.48 -15.44
N GLU A 96 7.81 -20.49 -14.79
CA GLU A 96 8.17 -20.60 -13.38
C GLU A 96 6.95 -20.36 -12.47
N ASN A 97 6.88 -21.10 -11.35
CA ASN A 97 5.89 -20.87 -10.32
C ASN A 97 6.33 -19.72 -9.41
N ILE A 98 5.46 -18.72 -9.30
CA ILE A 98 5.62 -17.57 -8.43
C ILE A 98 4.54 -17.65 -7.38
N SER A 99 4.94 -17.57 -6.12
CA SER A 99 4.01 -17.51 -4.99
C SER A 99 4.18 -16.21 -4.22
N PHE A 100 3.05 -15.62 -3.84
CA PHE A 100 2.96 -14.48 -2.93
C PHE A 100 2.34 -14.99 -1.64
N GLN A 101 3.03 -14.82 -0.53
CA GLN A 101 2.57 -15.30 0.77
C GLN A 101 3.05 -14.39 1.90
N LEU A 102 2.33 -14.40 3.01
CA LEU A 102 2.78 -13.78 4.24
C LEU A 102 3.71 -14.70 5.01
N THR A 103 4.88 -14.18 5.37
CA THR A 103 5.81 -14.78 6.33
C THR A 103 5.91 -13.84 7.53
N GLY A 104 5.16 -14.13 8.60
CA GLY A 104 4.97 -13.19 9.70
C GLY A 104 4.15 -11.98 9.24
N SER A 105 4.71 -10.76 9.39
CA SER A 105 4.12 -9.50 8.90
C SER A 105 4.70 -9.03 7.56
N THR A 106 5.53 -9.84 6.91
CA THR A 106 6.18 -9.47 5.64
C THR A 106 5.56 -10.26 4.50
N LEU A 107 5.05 -9.55 3.50
CA LEU A 107 4.66 -10.15 2.22
C LEU A 107 5.91 -10.47 1.42
N VAL A 108 6.05 -11.73 1.02
CA VAL A 108 7.19 -12.22 0.25
C VAL A 108 6.73 -12.79 -1.09
N LYS A 109 7.50 -12.50 -2.14
CA LYS A 109 7.47 -13.21 -3.41
C LYS A 109 8.46 -14.37 -3.33
N VAL A 110 7.99 -15.59 -3.45
CA VAL A 110 8.81 -16.81 -3.46
C VAL A 110 8.76 -17.43 -4.84
N LYS A 111 9.95 -17.62 -5.40
CA LYS A 111 10.19 -18.36 -6.64
C LYS A 111 10.44 -19.83 -6.35
N THR A 112 10.13 -20.71 -7.30
CA THR A 112 10.43 -22.14 -7.14
C THR A 112 11.83 -22.52 -7.60
N GLN A 113 12.43 -21.83 -8.60
CA GLN A 113 13.72 -22.26 -9.16
C GLN A 113 14.59 -21.09 -9.68
N PRO A 114 15.62 -20.67 -8.91
CA PRO A 114 16.00 -21.13 -7.58
C PRO A 114 15.00 -20.67 -6.49
N PRO A 115 14.86 -21.39 -5.37
CA PRO A 115 14.04 -20.97 -4.24
C PRO A 115 14.57 -19.67 -3.63
N VAL A 116 14.01 -18.54 -4.05
CA VAL A 116 14.40 -17.22 -3.57
C VAL A 116 13.15 -16.49 -3.09
N ALA A 117 13.16 -16.11 -1.82
CA ALA A 117 12.17 -15.25 -1.22
C ALA A 117 12.64 -13.79 -1.29
N SER A 118 11.82 -12.92 -1.87
CA SER A 118 12.06 -11.48 -1.93
C SER A 118 10.96 -10.76 -1.17
N ALA A 119 11.36 -9.96 -0.18
CA ALA A 119 10.43 -9.11 0.57
C ALA A 119 9.81 -8.04 -0.35
N MET A 120 8.49 -7.89 -0.28
CA MET A 120 7.72 -6.94 -1.08
C MET A 120 7.14 -5.81 -0.26
N ALA A 121 6.59 -6.14 0.90
CA ALA A 121 6.03 -5.17 1.84
C ALA A 121 6.17 -5.70 3.27
N ALA A 122 6.50 -4.83 4.21
CA ALA A 122 6.48 -5.10 5.65
C ALA A 122 5.16 -4.65 6.29
N ASN A 123 4.95 -5.01 7.56
CA ASN A 123 3.82 -4.57 8.38
C ASN A 123 2.44 -4.90 7.80
N VAL A 124 2.36 -5.99 7.03
CA VAL A 124 1.12 -6.45 6.43
C VAL A 124 0.29 -7.17 7.49
N SER A 125 -0.89 -6.64 7.78
CA SER A 125 -1.86 -7.21 8.73
C SER A 125 -2.92 -8.06 8.04
N VAL A 126 -3.26 -7.75 6.79
CA VAL A 126 -4.19 -8.53 5.98
C VAL A 126 -3.61 -8.74 4.59
N PHE A 127 -3.62 -10.00 4.16
CA PHE A 127 -3.41 -10.34 2.76
C PHE A 127 -4.43 -11.42 2.40
N ASN A 128 -5.34 -11.08 1.50
CA ASN A 128 -6.39 -11.98 1.05
C ASN A 128 -6.50 -11.89 -0.46
N VAL A 129 -6.57 -13.04 -1.10
CA VAL A 129 -6.71 -13.18 -2.54
C VAL A 129 -7.92 -14.05 -2.79
N THR A 130 -8.84 -13.57 -3.60
CA THR A 130 -10.05 -14.30 -4.00
C THR A 130 -10.06 -14.43 -5.50
N ARG A 131 -10.33 -15.64 -6.00
CA ARG A 131 -10.53 -15.90 -7.43
C ARG A 131 -11.99 -16.21 -7.68
N GLU A 132 -12.64 -15.45 -8.54
CA GLU A 132 -14.03 -15.69 -8.92
C GLU A 132 -14.15 -16.95 -9.79
N ALA A 133 -15.20 -17.76 -9.59
CA ALA A 133 -15.40 -19.00 -10.34
C ALA A 133 -15.81 -18.79 -11.81
N ALA A 134 -16.60 -17.75 -12.08
CA ALA A 134 -17.21 -17.53 -13.38
C ALA A 134 -16.23 -16.93 -14.41
N ASN A 135 -15.41 -15.97 -13.96
CA ASN A 135 -14.64 -15.10 -14.85
C ASN A 135 -13.16 -15.05 -14.47
N ASP A 136 -12.69 -15.94 -13.59
CA ASP A 136 -11.30 -15.98 -13.11
C ASP A 136 -10.74 -14.62 -12.64
N GLU A 137 -11.63 -13.72 -12.21
CA GLU A 137 -11.28 -12.40 -11.68
C GLU A 137 -10.52 -12.60 -10.37
N ILE A 138 -9.32 -12.04 -10.27
CA ILE A 138 -8.56 -12.06 -9.03
C ILE A 138 -8.77 -10.75 -8.28
N LYS A 139 -9.39 -10.84 -7.11
CA LYS A 139 -9.46 -9.75 -6.15
C LYS A 139 -8.33 -9.90 -5.13
N ILE A 140 -7.48 -8.88 -5.01
CA ILE A 140 -6.38 -8.83 -4.05
C ILE A 140 -6.69 -7.74 -3.02
N GLU A 141 -6.69 -8.10 -1.75
CA GLU A 141 -6.81 -7.20 -0.60
C GLU A 141 -5.50 -7.23 0.18
N LEU A 142 -4.98 -6.04 0.49
CA LEU A 142 -3.74 -5.84 1.21
C LEU A 142 -3.96 -4.74 2.25
N ALA A 143 -3.77 -5.04 3.54
CA ALA A 143 -3.76 -4.04 4.59
C ALA A 143 -2.39 -4.00 5.28
N LEU A 144 -1.85 -2.80 5.47
CA LEU A 144 -0.62 -2.54 6.19
C LEU A 144 -0.95 -1.71 7.43
N SER A 145 -0.29 -1.98 8.55
CA SER A 145 -0.53 -1.27 9.81
C SER A 145 0.72 -1.20 10.67
N LEU A 146 0.99 -0.03 11.24
CA LEU A 146 2.06 0.19 12.22
C LEU A 146 1.52 0.08 13.64
N SER A 147 2.42 -0.21 14.59
CA SER A 147 2.11 -0.25 16.03
C SER A 147 1.74 1.12 16.60
N THR A 148 2.07 2.20 15.89
CA THR A 148 1.73 3.59 16.20
C THR A 148 0.29 3.97 15.82
N GLY A 149 -0.44 3.08 15.14
CA GLY A 149 -1.88 3.21 14.84
C GLY A 149 -2.21 3.58 13.40
N GLU A 150 -1.22 3.95 12.58
CA GLU A 150 -1.41 4.21 11.15
C GLU A 150 -1.73 2.92 10.41
N ASN A 151 -2.73 2.98 9.53
CA ASN A 151 -3.12 1.87 8.69
C ASN A 151 -3.45 2.34 7.26
N VAL A 152 -3.29 1.41 6.32
CA VAL A 152 -3.66 1.58 4.92
C VAL A 152 -4.25 0.27 4.43
N ALA A 153 -5.43 0.32 3.82
CA ALA A 153 -6.06 -0.82 3.16
C ALA A 153 -6.18 -0.54 1.66
N LEU A 154 -5.69 -1.48 0.85
CA LEU A 154 -5.70 -1.42 -0.60
C LEU A 154 -6.41 -2.64 -1.15
N GLN A 155 -7.22 -2.42 -2.18
CA GLN A 155 -7.89 -3.49 -2.90
C GLN A 155 -7.75 -3.25 -4.39
N THR A 156 -7.55 -4.32 -5.14
CA THR A 156 -7.57 -4.29 -6.60
C THR A 156 -8.23 -5.53 -7.17
N LYS A 157 -8.66 -5.40 -8.43
CA LYS A 157 -9.20 -6.47 -9.24
C LYS A 157 -8.33 -6.62 -10.48
N VAL A 158 -8.00 -7.86 -10.82
CA VAL A 158 -7.12 -8.20 -11.93
C VAL A 158 -7.78 -9.23 -12.81
N TYR A 159 -7.76 -8.96 -14.11
CA TYR A 159 -8.10 -9.91 -15.16
C TYR A 159 -6.79 -10.33 -15.85
N PRO A 160 -6.32 -11.56 -15.61
CA PRO A 160 -5.17 -12.12 -16.33
C PRO A 160 -5.32 -12.02 -17.86
N LYS A 161 -4.24 -11.74 -18.58
CA LYS A 161 -4.31 -11.66 -20.05
C LYS A 161 -4.21 -13.02 -20.74
N ASN A 162 -3.48 -13.94 -20.12
CA ASN A 162 -3.00 -15.15 -20.76
C ASN A 162 -3.70 -16.42 -20.26
N LEU A 163 -4.83 -16.28 -19.55
CA LEU A 163 -5.70 -17.43 -19.24
C LEU A 163 -6.46 -17.85 -20.49
N GLY A 164 -6.72 -19.15 -20.60
CA GLY A 164 -7.47 -19.73 -21.73
C GLY A 164 -8.90 -19.17 -21.83
N ASP A 165 -9.48 -19.29 -23.02
CA ASP A 165 -10.84 -18.80 -23.29
C ASP A 165 -11.86 -19.50 -22.39
N SER A 166 -12.50 -18.73 -21.51
CA SER A 166 -13.73 -19.14 -20.84
C SER A 166 -14.86 -18.20 -21.30
N PRO A 167 -16.09 -18.70 -21.48
CA PRO A 167 -17.18 -17.92 -22.06
C PRO A 167 -17.63 -16.71 -21.20
N GLY A 168 -17.22 -16.63 -19.93
CA GLY A 168 -17.40 -15.45 -19.06
C GLY A 168 -16.16 -14.57 -18.94
N TYR A 169 -15.04 -14.97 -19.55
CA TYR A 169 -13.76 -14.33 -19.39
C TYR A 169 -13.61 -13.11 -20.27
N LYS A 170 -13.40 -11.94 -19.66
CA LYS A 170 -13.05 -10.71 -20.37
C LYS A 170 -11.56 -10.71 -20.74
N ASN A 171 -11.10 -11.66 -21.55
CA ASN A 171 -9.78 -11.52 -22.17
C ASN A 171 -9.86 -10.58 -23.39
N PHE A 172 -8.71 -10.02 -23.74
CA PHE A 172 -8.56 -9.22 -24.95
C PHE A 172 -8.61 -10.10 -26.21
N GLY A 173 -8.38 -11.41 -26.10
CA GLY A 173 -8.31 -12.32 -27.25
C GLY A 173 -9.66 -12.57 -27.93
N ALA A 174 -10.74 -12.72 -27.16
CA ALA A 174 -12.05 -13.09 -27.70
C ALA A 174 -12.89 -11.90 -28.22
N ASN A 175 -12.51 -10.66 -27.89
CA ASN A 175 -13.29 -9.45 -28.25
C ASN A 175 -12.63 -8.58 -29.34
N TRP A 176 -11.48 -8.99 -29.88
CA TRP A 176 -10.87 -8.39 -31.07
C TRP A 176 -11.34 -9.15 -32.33
N LEU A 177 -12.62 -9.04 -32.66
CA LEU A 177 -13.04 -9.23 -34.05
C LEU A 177 -12.81 -7.88 -34.74
N GLU A 178 -11.77 -7.78 -35.56
CA GLU A 178 -11.72 -6.71 -36.56
C GLU A 178 -12.96 -6.86 -37.44
N GLU A 179 -13.84 -5.85 -37.45
CA GLU A 179 -14.90 -5.79 -38.46
C GLU A 179 -14.21 -5.80 -39.83
N GLN A 180 -14.32 -6.90 -40.56
CA GLN A 180 -13.98 -6.93 -41.96
C GLN A 180 -14.93 -5.97 -42.67
N SER A 181 -14.42 -4.79 -43.06
CA SER A 181 -15.13 -3.88 -43.94
C SER A 181 -15.44 -4.61 -45.25
N LEU A 182 -16.73 -4.73 -45.56
CA LEU A 182 -17.26 -5.22 -46.84
C LEU A 182 -16.76 -4.38 -48.02
#